data_AF-A0A5F2BUS3-F1
#
_entry.id   AF-A0A5F2BUS3-F1
#
_cell.length_a   1.000
_cell.length_b   1.000
_cell.length_c   1.000
_cell.angle_alpha   90.00
_cell.angle_beta   90.00
_cell.angle_gamma   90.00
#
_symmetry.space_group_name_H-M   'P 1'
#
loop_
_entity.id
_entity.type
_entity.pdbx_description
1 polymer ?
#
loop_
_entity_poly.entity_id
_entity_poly.type
_entity_poly.pdbx_seq_one_letter_code
_entity_poly.pdbx_strand_id
1 'polypeptide(L)'
;MKSLKRFILLTILLGIIETLTATGGPYTDPNDGTINDTGNRLLWRKCGRGRGTLAMNYTNCGSVSGPAETSDWSTAVAYCRNLGISLGDGRQWRLPSVKELISIVDYSKTSKPIINQTLFPNTAEGRFWTSTNSFVAGNSPVISSTGFDNADPKEYVASTNNSMQNYKIPEGTAYRSMAYIVDFTIGGVVEKPKTDTNGYVRCVSGPY
;
A
#
# COMPACT_ATOMS: atom_id res chain seq x y z
N MET A 1 25.95 -54.00 37.85
CA MET A 1 24.70 -53.50 37.27
C MET A 1 24.04 -52.49 38.21
N LYS A 2 24.16 -51.20 37.91
CA LYS A 2 23.22 -50.12 38.27
C LYS A 2 23.72 -48.87 37.52
N SER A 3 22.96 -48.45 36.53
CA SER A 3 23.29 -47.39 35.58
C SER A 3 22.68 -46.06 36.02
N LEU A 4 23.23 -44.97 35.44
CA LEU A 4 22.50 -43.77 34.98
C LEU A 4 21.96 -42.82 36.10
N LYS A 5 22.09 -41.49 36.10
CA LYS A 5 22.35 -40.48 35.06
C LYS A 5 23.04 -39.27 35.70
N ARG A 6 24.07 -38.72 35.05
CA ARG A 6 24.54 -37.35 35.27
C ARG A 6 23.53 -36.41 34.60
N PHE A 7 22.91 -35.52 35.37
CA PHE A 7 22.10 -34.42 34.84
C PHE A 7 23.03 -33.39 34.20
N ILE A 8 23.19 -33.47 32.88
CA ILE A 8 23.74 -32.36 32.10
C ILE A 8 22.59 -31.37 31.92
N LEU A 9 22.70 -30.23 32.60
CA LEU A 9 21.80 -29.09 32.46
C LEU A 9 22.05 -28.45 31.08
N LEU A 10 21.44 -29.00 30.03
CA LEU A 10 21.38 -28.37 28.72
C LEU A 10 20.36 -27.21 28.83
N THR A 11 20.87 -26.00 29.08
CA THR A 11 20.09 -24.78 28.87
C THR A 11 19.76 -24.71 27.39
N ILE A 12 18.54 -25.14 27.05
CA ILE A 12 17.93 -24.91 25.74
C ILE A 12 17.88 -23.41 25.57
N LEU A 13 18.77 -22.89 24.73
CA LEU A 13 18.66 -21.58 24.11
C LEU A 13 17.40 -21.66 23.23
N LEU A 14 16.22 -21.50 23.85
CA LEU A 14 15.02 -21.07 23.16
C LEU A 14 15.33 -19.66 22.69
N GLY A 15 16.01 -19.58 21.55
CA GLY A 15 15.98 -18.41 20.72
C GLY A 15 14.51 -18.08 20.55
N ILE A 16 14.14 -16.92 21.06
CA ILE A 16 12.89 -16.27 20.73
C ILE A 16 13.01 -16.03 19.22
N ILE A 17 12.57 -17.00 18.43
CA ILE A 17 12.27 -16.76 17.03
C ILE A 17 11.00 -15.93 17.14
N GLU A 18 11.16 -14.62 17.32
CA GLU A 18 10.14 -13.69 16.87
C GLU A 18 10.02 -13.99 15.38
N THR A 19 9.02 -14.80 15.03
CA THR A 19 8.63 -14.91 13.64
C THR A 19 8.25 -13.51 13.25
N LEU A 20 9.11 -12.84 12.46
CA LEU A 20 8.74 -11.63 11.75
C LEU A 20 7.51 -12.03 10.94
N THR A 21 6.31 -11.71 11.44
CA THR A 21 5.10 -11.85 10.65
C THR A 21 5.28 -10.89 9.50
N ALA A 22 5.35 -11.43 8.28
CA ALA A 22 5.25 -10.60 7.09
C ALA A 22 4.02 -9.71 7.27
N THR A 23 4.16 -8.40 7.08
CA THR A 23 3.04 -7.46 7.25
C THR A 23 1.92 -7.72 6.25
N GLY A 24 2.14 -8.57 5.23
CA GLY A 24 1.10 -9.25 4.47
C GLY A 24 1.53 -10.57 3.85
N GLY A 25 0.59 -11.24 3.19
CA GLY A 25 0.73 -12.62 2.73
C GLY A 25 0.48 -13.65 3.85
N PRO A 26 0.64 -14.96 3.59
CA PRO A 26 1.08 -15.58 2.35
C PRO A 26 0.16 -15.25 1.17
N TYR A 27 0.78 -14.99 0.02
CA TYR A 27 0.06 -14.65 -1.21
C TYR A 27 -0.15 -15.88 -2.11
N THR A 28 -1.31 -15.99 -2.74
CA THR A 28 -1.59 -17.02 -3.75
C THR A 28 -2.29 -16.40 -4.95
N ASP A 29 -1.82 -16.70 -6.14
CA ASP A 29 -2.42 -16.27 -7.41
C ASP A 29 -3.25 -17.42 -8.01
N PRO A 30 -4.59 -17.42 -7.85
CA PRO A 30 -5.46 -18.41 -8.49
C PRO A 30 -5.60 -18.21 -10.01
N ASN A 31 -4.96 -17.19 -10.58
CA ASN A 31 -5.06 -16.82 -11.98
C ASN A 31 -6.48 -16.46 -12.45
N ASP A 32 -7.27 -15.85 -11.57
CA ASP A 32 -8.63 -15.35 -11.84
C ASP A 32 -8.71 -13.80 -11.85
N GLY A 33 -7.55 -13.14 -11.91
CA GLY A 33 -7.43 -11.68 -11.85
C GLY A 33 -7.40 -11.13 -10.43
N THR A 34 -7.39 -12.00 -9.42
CA THR A 34 -7.19 -11.64 -8.02
C THR A 34 -5.89 -12.23 -7.47
N ILE A 35 -5.42 -11.67 -6.35
CA ILE A 35 -4.32 -12.21 -5.54
C ILE A 35 -4.84 -12.38 -4.12
N ASN A 36 -4.81 -13.61 -3.62
CA ASN A 36 -5.26 -13.93 -2.28
C ASN A 36 -4.16 -13.60 -1.27
N ASP A 37 -4.46 -12.77 -0.27
CA ASP A 37 -3.61 -12.48 0.88
C ASP A 37 -4.19 -13.17 2.11
N THR A 38 -3.72 -14.39 2.34
CA THR A 38 -4.33 -15.31 3.32
C THR A 38 -4.06 -14.91 4.77
N GLY A 39 -2.93 -14.28 5.06
CA GLY A 39 -2.61 -13.82 6.42
C GLY A 39 -3.43 -12.60 6.84
N ASN A 40 -3.73 -11.69 5.90
CA ASN A 40 -4.58 -10.53 6.18
C ASN A 40 -6.07 -10.76 5.87
N ARG A 41 -6.42 -11.92 5.32
CA ARG A 41 -7.78 -12.26 4.85
C ARG A 41 -8.28 -11.28 3.80
N LEU A 42 -7.39 -10.79 2.94
CA LEU A 42 -7.69 -9.81 1.90
C LEU A 42 -7.65 -10.47 0.52
N LEU A 43 -8.41 -9.88 -0.41
CA LEU A 43 -8.36 -10.24 -1.82
C LEU A 43 -8.01 -9.00 -2.63
N TRP A 44 -6.88 -9.03 -3.31
CA TRP A 44 -6.39 -7.92 -4.11
C TRP A 44 -6.80 -8.08 -5.57
N ARG A 45 -7.09 -6.98 -6.27
CA ARG A 45 -7.04 -7.01 -7.74
C ARG A 45 -5.61 -7.19 -8.20
N LYS A 46 -5.39 -8.07 -9.17
CA LYS A 46 -4.07 -8.32 -9.79
C LYS A 46 -3.59 -7.16 -10.64
N CYS A 47 -4.48 -6.54 -11.41
CA CYS A 47 -4.18 -5.33 -12.18
C CYS A 47 -4.60 -4.06 -11.43
N GLY A 48 -3.78 -3.00 -11.58
CA GLY A 48 -4.21 -1.65 -11.24
C GLY A 48 -5.21 -1.11 -12.26
N ARG A 49 -5.90 -0.02 -11.94
CA ARG A 49 -6.83 0.66 -12.86
C ARG A 49 -6.15 1.06 -14.18
N GLY A 50 -6.85 0.87 -15.30
CA GLY A 50 -6.33 1.11 -16.64
C GLY A 50 -5.51 -0.05 -17.22
N ARG A 51 -5.13 -1.02 -16.39
CA ARG A 51 -4.45 -2.26 -16.81
C ARG A 51 -5.42 -3.44 -16.81
N GLY A 52 -5.16 -4.43 -17.69
CA GLY A 52 -6.01 -5.58 -18.01
C GLY A 52 -7.32 -5.23 -18.73
N THR A 53 -8.02 -6.25 -19.20
CA THR A 53 -9.34 -6.11 -19.83
C THR A 53 -10.37 -6.98 -19.16
N LEU A 54 -11.63 -6.54 -19.25
CA LEU A 54 -12.79 -7.32 -18.81
C LEU A 54 -12.86 -8.68 -19.51
N ALA A 55 -12.55 -8.74 -20.82
CA ALA A 55 -12.53 -9.98 -21.60
C ALA A 55 -11.57 -11.04 -21.05
N MET A 56 -10.49 -10.62 -20.37
CA MET A 56 -9.53 -11.51 -19.72
C MET A 56 -9.70 -11.58 -18.20
N ASN A 57 -10.80 -11.04 -17.67
CA ASN A 57 -11.02 -10.87 -16.23
C ASN A 57 -9.83 -10.21 -15.51
N TYR A 58 -9.09 -9.35 -16.22
CA TYR A 58 -7.87 -8.71 -15.74
C TYR A 58 -6.82 -9.69 -15.15
N THR A 59 -6.68 -10.88 -15.75
CA THR A 59 -5.61 -11.85 -15.43
C THR A 59 -4.25 -11.44 -16.01
N ASN A 60 -4.26 -10.72 -17.14
CA ASN A 60 -3.09 -10.17 -17.81
C ASN A 60 -3.08 -8.63 -17.69
N CYS A 61 -2.06 -8.06 -17.04
CA CYS A 61 -1.95 -6.61 -16.82
C CYS A 61 -1.05 -5.88 -17.84
N GLY A 62 -0.44 -6.58 -18.80
CA GLY A 62 0.65 -6.05 -19.63
C GLY A 62 0.33 -5.88 -21.11
N SER A 63 -0.40 -6.82 -21.72
CA SER A 63 -0.43 -6.91 -23.19
C SER A 63 -1.74 -6.46 -23.83
N VAL A 64 -2.82 -6.30 -23.06
CA VAL A 64 -4.18 -6.20 -23.62
C VAL A 64 -4.93 -4.94 -23.20
N SER A 65 -4.28 -4.00 -22.50
CA SER A 65 -4.93 -2.80 -21.94
C SER A 65 -4.06 -1.56 -22.04
N GLY A 66 -4.70 -0.39 -22.05
CA GLY A 66 -4.05 0.92 -22.09
C GLY A 66 -3.07 1.22 -20.94
N PRO A 67 -2.60 2.48 -20.84
CA PRO A 67 -1.72 2.89 -19.74
C PRO A 67 -2.42 2.77 -18.39
N ALA A 68 -1.65 2.64 -17.32
CA ALA A 68 -2.21 2.76 -15.97
C ALA A 68 -2.86 4.14 -15.82
N GLU A 69 -4.08 4.18 -15.27
CA GLU A 69 -4.83 5.41 -15.11
C GLU A 69 -4.65 5.99 -13.71
N THR A 70 -4.51 7.31 -13.66
CA THR A 70 -4.56 8.08 -12.41
C THR A 70 -5.92 8.76 -12.26
N SER A 71 -6.27 9.11 -11.03
CA SER A 71 -7.43 9.95 -10.77
C SER A 71 -7.29 10.71 -9.45
N ASP A 72 -8.27 11.57 -9.18
CA ASP A 72 -8.47 12.08 -7.84
C ASP A 72 -8.98 10.98 -6.89
N TRP A 73 -8.98 11.28 -5.59
CA TRP A 73 -9.38 10.33 -4.56
C TRP A 73 -10.86 9.96 -4.68
N SER A 74 -11.71 10.92 -5.02
CA SER A 74 -13.16 10.71 -5.11
C SER A 74 -13.53 9.72 -6.23
N THR A 75 -12.90 9.87 -7.41
CA THR A 75 -13.04 8.95 -8.53
C THR A 75 -12.45 7.58 -8.21
N ALA A 76 -11.32 7.53 -7.48
CA ALA A 76 -10.69 6.27 -7.08
C ALA A 76 -11.61 5.44 -6.16
N VAL A 77 -12.26 6.09 -5.19
CA VAL A 77 -13.27 5.46 -4.33
C VAL A 77 -14.45 4.95 -5.15
N ALA A 78 -14.99 5.78 -6.04
CA ALA A 78 -16.12 5.40 -6.88
C ALA A 78 -15.79 4.22 -7.81
N TYR A 79 -14.58 4.23 -8.41
CA TYR A 79 -14.08 3.15 -9.24
C TYR A 79 -14.08 1.82 -8.49
N CYS A 80 -13.44 1.75 -7.32
CA CYS A 80 -13.39 0.51 -6.56
C CYS A 80 -14.79 0.07 -6.12
N ARG A 81 -15.65 0.97 -5.64
CA ARG A 81 -17.01 0.61 -5.20
C ARG A 81 -17.86 -0.02 -6.31
N ASN A 82 -17.70 0.45 -7.54
CA ASN A 82 -18.48 -0.04 -8.68
C ASN A 82 -17.87 -1.30 -9.33
N LEU A 83 -16.64 -1.67 -8.96
CA LEU A 83 -15.91 -2.73 -9.63
C LEU A 83 -16.61 -4.09 -9.55
N GLY A 84 -17.26 -4.42 -8.44
CA GLY A 84 -17.94 -5.72 -8.30
C GLY A 84 -19.16 -5.88 -9.21
N ILE A 85 -19.82 -4.76 -9.53
CA ILE A 85 -20.89 -4.72 -10.53
C ILE A 85 -20.29 -4.89 -11.92
N SER A 86 -19.21 -4.16 -12.24
CA SER A 86 -18.54 -4.23 -13.54
C SER A 86 -17.94 -5.62 -13.84
N LEU A 87 -17.45 -6.32 -12.82
CA LEU A 87 -16.90 -7.68 -12.95
C LEU A 87 -17.97 -8.77 -12.88
N GLY A 88 -19.17 -8.47 -12.39
CA GLY A 88 -20.22 -9.45 -12.16
C GLY A 88 -19.92 -10.45 -11.04
N ASP A 89 -18.91 -10.18 -10.20
CA ASP A 89 -18.51 -11.05 -9.07
C ASP A 89 -19.28 -10.74 -7.77
N GLY A 90 -20.03 -9.63 -7.74
CA GLY A 90 -20.82 -9.21 -6.57
C GLY A 90 -19.99 -8.81 -5.36
N ARG A 91 -18.65 -8.72 -5.47
CA ARG A 91 -17.77 -8.44 -4.35
C ARG A 91 -17.78 -6.96 -4.01
N GLN A 92 -17.63 -6.67 -2.71
CA GLN A 92 -17.43 -5.32 -2.22
C GLN A 92 -15.95 -4.95 -2.35
N TRP A 93 -15.61 -4.32 -3.47
CA TRP A 93 -14.29 -3.77 -3.72
C TRP A 93 -14.20 -2.34 -3.16
N ARG A 94 -13.04 -1.99 -2.59
CA ARG A 94 -12.77 -0.69 -1.98
C ARG A 94 -11.33 -0.28 -2.21
N LEU A 95 -11.03 1.00 -1.96
CA LEU A 95 -9.64 1.39 -1.72
C LEU A 95 -9.12 0.68 -0.47
N PRO A 96 -7.85 0.22 -0.48
CA PRO A 96 -7.19 -0.29 0.71
C PRO A 96 -6.96 0.85 1.69
N SER A 97 -6.95 0.54 2.98
CA SER A 97 -6.35 1.42 3.98
C SER A 97 -4.84 1.52 3.75
N VAL A 98 -4.21 2.53 4.35
CA VAL A 98 -2.76 2.72 4.24
C VAL A 98 -1.97 1.51 4.75
N LYS A 99 -2.45 0.85 5.83
CA LYS A 99 -1.81 -0.35 6.38
C LYS A 99 -1.88 -1.53 5.41
N GLU A 100 -3.04 -1.72 4.78
CA GLU A 100 -3.22 -2.78 3.78
C GLU A 100 -2.38 -2.50 2.53
N LEU A 101 -2.31 -1.25 2.06
CA LEU A 101 -1.53 -0.97 0.85
C LEU A 101 -0.01 -1.03 1.10
N ILE A 102 0.45 -0.67 2.31
CA ILE A 102 1.84 -0.89 2.71
C ILE A 102 2.17 -2.39 2.79
N SER A 103 1.22 -3.27 3.13
CA SER A 103 1.52 -4.70 3.30
C SER A 103 1.97 -5.40 2.01
N ILE A 104 1.68 -4.81 0.85
CA ILE A 104 2.11 -5.31 -0.46
C ILE A 104 3.39 -4.61 -0.98
N VAL A 105 3.98 -3.68 -0.22
CA VAL A 105 5.29 -3.11 -0.53
C VAL A 105 6.37 -4.16 -0.28
N ASP A 106 7.26 -4.35 -1.26
CA ASP A 106 8.34 -5.34 -1.19
C ASP A 106 9.68 -4.63 -1.00
N TYR A 107 10.08 -4.46 0.27
CA TYR A 107 11.34 -3.81 0.65
C TYR A 107 12.60 -4.61 0.28
N SER A 108 12.47 -5.84 -0.22
CA SER A 108 13.61 -6.59 -0.76
C SER A 108 13.97 -6.17 -2.19
N LYS A 109 13.11 -5.40 -2.87
CA LYS A 109 13.34 -4.92 -4.25
C LYS A 109 14.35 -3.78 -4.27
N THR A 110 15.30 -3.86 -5.20
CA THR A 110 16.29 -2.81 -5.48
C THR A 110 15.91 -1.93 -6.68
N SER A 111 14.86 -2.31 -7.41
CA SER A 111 14.32 -1.56 -8.55
C SER A 111 12.87 -1.15 -8.30
N LYS A 112 12.46 -0.07 -8.97
CA LYS A 112 11.09 0.45 -8.93
C LYS A 112 10.19 -0.31 -9.93
N PRO A 113 8.88 -0.38 -9.69
CA PRO A 113 8.22 -0.14 -8.40
C PRO A 113 8.61 -1.21 -7.36
N ILE A 114 8.67 -0.82 -6.09
CA ILE A 114 9.04 -1.73 -4.99
C ILE A 114 7.85 -2.58 -4.51
N ILE A 115 7.47 -3.53 -5.35
CA ILE A 115 6.36 -4.47 -5.17
C ILE A 115 6.74 -5.81 -5.80
N ASN A 116 6.09 -6.90 -5.41
CA ASN A 116 6.23 -8.18 -6.09
C ASN A 116 5.60 -8.10 -7.50
N GLN A 117 6.42 -7.83 -8.51
CA GLN A 117 5.99 -7.67 -9.91
C GLN A 117 5.53 -8.98 -10.57
N THR A 118 5.78 -10.14 -9.95
CA THR A 118 5.22 -11.42 -10.41
C THR A 118 3.73 -11.50 -10.05
N LEU A 119 3.38 -11.13 -8.82
CA LEU A 119 1.99 -11.11 -8.34
C LEU A 119 1.22 -9.89 -8.85
N PHE A 120 1.90 -8.74 -8.97
CA PHE A 120 1.32 -7.46 -9.36
C PHE A 120 2.01 -6.87 -10.61
N PRO A 121 1.91 -7.55 -11.76
CA PRO A 121 2.64 -7.17 -12.97
C PRO A 121 2.19 -5.81 -13.51
N ASN A 122 3.12 -5.07 -14.13
CA ASN A 122 2.89 -3.75 -14.72
C ASN A 122 2.24 -2.73 -13.77
N THR A 123 2.53 -2.86 -12.47
CA THR A 123 2.24 -1.80 -11.49
C THR A 123 3.00 -0.54 -11.91
N ALA A 124 2.31 0.60 -11.94
CA ALA A 124 2.94 1.86 -12.30
C ALA A 124 3.94 2.29 -11.23
N GLU A 125 5.04 2.90 -11.65
CA GLU A 125 5.97 3.57 -10.74
C GLU A 125 5.35 4.89 -10.25
N GLY A 126 4.77 4.87 -9.06
CA GLY A 126 4.16 6.06 -8.50
C GLY A 126 3.33 5.82 -7.25
N ARG A 127 2.38 6.71 -7.03
CA ARG A 127 1.62 6.81 -5.78
C ARG A 127 0.22 6.24 -5.95
N PHE A 128 -0.20 5.41 -5.01
CA PHE A 128 -1.48 4.70 -5.06
C PHE A 128 -2.38 5.11 -3.89
N TRP A 129 -3.63 5.48 -4.24
CA TRP A 129 -4.61 5.96 -3.28
C TRP A 129 -4.96 4.93 -2.21
N THR A 130 -5.13 5.42 -0.98
CA THR A 130 -5.69 4.66 0.15
C THR A 130 -7.01 5.28 0.60
N SER A 131 -7.82 4.54 1.34
CA SER A 131 -9.03 5.05 2.00
C SER A 131 -8.72 5.83 3.29
N THR A 132 -7.47 5.81 3.77
CA THR A 132 -7.10 6.40 5.05
C THR A 132 -6.92 7.91 4.88
N ASN A 133 -7.77 8.68 5.56
CA ASN A 133 -7.62 10.13 5.66
C ASN A 133 -6.35 10.48 6.44
N SER A 134 -5.74 11.62 6.10
CA SER A 134 -4.75 12.24 7.01
C SER A 134 -5.44 12.66 8.32
N PHE A 135 -4.64 12.86 9.38
CA PHE A 135 -4.99 13.03 10.80
C PHE A 135 -6.42 13.54 11.12
N VAL A 136 -7.01 12.94 12.15
CA VAL A 136 -8.38 13.24 12.59
C VAL A 136 -8.41 14.59 13.33
N ALA A 137 -8.88 15.60 12.59
CA ALA A 137 -9.08 17.00 12.96
C ALA A 137 -7.82 17.89 12.98
N GLY A 138 -8.01 19.14 12.56
CA GLY A 138 -6.97 20.16 12.46
C GLY A 138 -6.65 20.58 11.02
N ASN A 139 -5.71 21.51 10.94
CA ASN A 139 -5.19 22.06 9.69
C ASN A 139 -3.67 21.95 9.71
N SER A 140 -3.06 21.85 8.53
CA SER A 140 -1.62 22.01 8.35
C SER A 140 -1.16 23.28 9.07
N PRO A 141 -0.07 23.24 9.88
CA PRO A 141 0.40 24.39 10.62
C PRO A 141 0.64 25.61 9.71
N VAL A 142 0.36 26.81 10.23
CA VAL A 142 0.79 28.06 9.62
C VAL A 142 2.21 28.32 10.12
N ILE A 143 3.20 28.34 9.23
CA ILE A 143 4.59 28.53 9.65
C ILE A 143 4.76 30.01 9.95
N SER A 144 4.72 30.37 11.23
CA SER A 144 5.11 31.73 11.65
C SER A 144 6.60 31.95 11.37
N SER A 145 6.98 33.16 11.01
CA SER A 145 8.35 33.55 10.60
C SER A 145 9.44 33.31 11.67
N THR A 146 9.08 32.78 12.84
CA THR A 146 9.98 32.50 13.97
C THR A 146 10.39 31.03 14.12
N GLY A 147 10.11 30.17 13.14
CA GLY A 147 10.88 28.96 12.92
C GLY A 147 10.26 27.65 13.43
N PHE A 148 10.25 26.68 12.53
CA PHE A 148 10.19 25.22 12.74
C PHE A 148 9.26 24.72 13.87
N ASP A 149 7.96 24.85 13.67
CA ASP A 149 7.00 24.11 14.48
C ASP A 149 7.13 22.61 14.16
N ASN A 150 7.44 21.82 15.19
CA ASN A 150 7.45 20.34 15.19
C ASN A 150 6.02 19.74 15.05
N ALA A 151 5.04 20.54 14.65
CA ALA A 151 3.63 20.18 14.53
C ALA A 151 3.25 19.67 13.15
N ASP A 152 4.13 19.84 12.15
CA ASP A 152 3.97 19.18 10.84
C ASP A 152 4.50 17.74 10.94
N PRO A 153 3.71 16.71 10.61
CA PRO A 153 4.16 15.33 10.51
C PRO A 153 5.23 15.18 9.42
N LYS A 154 6.50 15.44 9.77
CA LYS A 154 7.63 15.31 8.86
C LYS A 154 8.16 13.88 8.89
N GLU A 155 7.98 13.14 7.80
CA GLU A 155 8.89 12.03 7.50
C GLU A 155 10.19 12.65 6.95
N TYR A 156 11.16 12.90 7.84
CA TYR A 156 12.50 13.31 7.42
C TYR A 156 13.23 12.10 6.83
N VAL A 157 13.30 12.02 5.50
CA VAL A 157 14.37 11.25 4.83
C VAL A 157 15.55 12.19 4.60
N ALA A 158 16.32 12.47 5.65
CA ALA A 158 17.55 13.22 5.52
C ALA A 158 18.60 12.31 4.85
N SER A 159 18.93 12.58 3.59
CA SER A 159 20.21 12.18 2.99
C SER A 159 20.82 13.38 2.29
N THR A 160 22.15 13.40 2.19
CA THR A 160 22.95 14.50 1.64
C THR A 160 22.61 14.86 0.18
N ASN A 161 21.81 14.05 -0.52
CA ASN A 161 21.54 14.19 -1.95
C ASN A 161 20.03 14.27 -2.31
N ASN A 162 19.12 14.36 -1.34
CA ASN A 162 17.68 14.33 -1.64
C ASN A 162 16.99 15.69 -1.46
N SER A 163 17.31 16.64 -2.33
CA SER A 163 16.80 18.03 -2.27
C SER A 163 15.47 18.27 -3.00
N MET A 164 14.81 17.24 -3.57
CA MET A 164 13.65 17.44 -4.47
C MET A 164 12.43 16.51 -4.26
N GLN A 165 12.21 15.91 -3.08
CA GLN A 165 11.11 14.93 -2.90
C GLN A 165 10.05 15.31 -1.86
N ASN A 166 10.12 16.48 -1.24
CA ASN A 166 9.21 16.81 -0.14
C ASN A 166 8.03 17.63 -0.65
N TYR A 167 6.87 16.98 -0.75
CA TYR A 167 5.61 17.68 -0.95
C TYR A 167 5.29 18.51 0.31
N LYS A 168 5.34 19.85 0.21
CA LYS A 168 4.90 20.77 1.28
C LYS A 168 3.38 20.94 1.19
N ILE A 169 2.67 20.59 2.27
CA ILE A 169 1.22 20.83 2.38
C ILE A 169 0.98 22.36 2.45
N PRO A 170 0.01 22.92 1.69
CA PRO A 170 -0.33 24.32 1.84
C PRO A 170 -0.79 24.63 3.27
N GLU A 171 -0.33 25.75 3.81
CA GLU A 171 -0.61 26.17 5.18
C GLU A 171 -2.12 26.35 5.40
N GLY A 172 -2.63 25.91 6.54
CA GLY A 172 -4.07 25.96 6.82
C GLY A 172 -4.91 24.94 6.06
N THR A 173 -4.32 24.00 5.28
CA THR A 173 -5.09 22.92 4.64
C THR A 173 -5.68 21.99 5.69
N ALA A 174 -6.99 21.71 5.62
CA ALA A 174 -7.60 20.77 6.55
C ALA A 174 -7.09 19.34 6.32
N TYR A 175 -6.71 18.61 7.37
CA TYR A 175 -6.25 17.22 7.21
C TYR A 175 -7.30 16.30 6.57
N ARG A 176 -8.60 16.60 6.77
CA ARG A 176 -9.70 15.86 6.12
C ARG A 176 -9.76 16.01 4.59
N SER A 177 -9.18 17.06 4.02
CA SER A 177 -9.05 17.21 2.55
C SER A 177 -7.81 16.50 2.01
N MET A 178 -7.02 15.87 2.87
CA MET A 178 -5.85 15.08 2.55
C MET A 178 -6.14 13.58 2.75
N ALA A 179 -5.41 12.73 2.05
CA ALA A 179 -5.39 11.29 2.27
C ALA A 179 -3.94 10.79 2.23
N TYR A 180 -3.67 9.72 2.99
CA TYR A 180 -2.42 9.00 2.86
C TYR A 180 -2.39 8.27 1.51
N ILE A 181 -1.25 8.30 0.84
CA ILE A 181 -1.00 7.65 -0.43
C ILE A 181 0.32 6.88 -0.34
N VAL A 182 0.36 5.64 -0.83
CA VAL A 182 1.57 4.81 -0.77
C VAL A 182 2.38 5.04 -2.04
N ASP A 183 3.67 5.37 -1.90
CA ASP A 183 4.58 5.65 -3.00
C ASP A 183 5.47 4.43 -3.28
N PHE A 184 5.16 3.66 -4.34
CA PHE A 184 5.95 2.49 -4.73
C PHE A 184 7.29 2.83 -5.38
N THR A 185 7.64 4.12 -5.55
CA THR A 185 8.98 4.50 -6.00
C THR A 185 9.99 4.56 -4.86
N ILE A 186 9.52 4.70 -3.62
CA ILE A 186 10.36 4.82 -2.42
C ILE A 186 9.93 3.91 -1.27
N GLY A 187 8.73 3.31 -1.33
CA GLY A 187 8.19 2.41 -0.29
C GLY A 187 7.58 3.10 0.92
N GLY A 188 7.38 4.40 0.82
CA GLY A 188 6.91 5.25 1.91
C GLY A 188 5.43 5.62 1.75
N VAL A 189 4.94 6.33 2.76
CA VAL A 189 3.61 6.93 2.76
C VAL A 189 3.76 8.43 2.77
N VAL A 190 3.09 9.10 1.85
CA VAL A 190 3.02 10.56 1.84
C VAL A 190 1.57 11.01 1.96
N GLU A 191 1.36 12.28 2.26
CA GLU A 191 0.03 12.88 2.26
C GLU A 191 -0.22 13.64 0.96
N LYS A 192 -1.40 13.47 0.37
CA LYS A 192 -1.82 14.21 -0.82
C LYS A 192 -3.22 14.79 -0.71
N PRO A 193 -3.49 15.96 -1.33
CA PRO A 193 -4.84 16.50 -1.42
C PRO A 193 -5.70 15.50 -2.17
N LYS A 194 -6.92 15.27 -1.69
CA LYS A 194 -7.88 14.39 -2.35
C LYS A 194 -8.24 14.83 -3.77
N THR A 195 -7.97 16.09 -4.12
CA THR A 195 -8.13 16.68 -5.43
C THR A 195 -6.95 16.45 -6.38
N ASP A 196 -5.83 15.89 -5.92
CA ASP A 196 -4.69 15.55 -6.78
C ASP A 196 -5.09 14.45 -7.78
N THR A 197 -4.99 14.70 -9.08
CA THR A 197 -5.43 13.76 -10.11
C THR A 197 -4.39 12.70 -10.49
N ASN A 198 -3.23 12.68 -9.84
CA ASN A 198 -2.09 11.85 -10.22
C ASN A 198 -1.94 10.57 -9.39
N GLY A 199 -2.96 10.19 -8.60
CA GLY A 199 -2.91 8.95 -7.82
C GLY A 199 -3.43 7.74 -8.62
N TYR A 200 -2.62 6.69 -8.69
CA TYR A 200 -3.02 5.39 -9.23
C TYR A 200 -3.97 4.65 -8.28
N VAL A 201 -4.64 3.63 -8.80
CA VAL A 201 -5.67 2.89 -8.05
C VAL A 201 -5.47 1.39 -8.14
N ARG A 202 -5.50 0.73 -6.99
CA ARG A 202 -5.58 -0.73 -6.85
C ARG A 202 -6.61 -1.04 -5.76
N CYS A 203 -7.58 -1.89 -6.08
CA CYS A 203 -8.67 -2.19 -5.17
C CYS A 203 -8.40 -3.47 -4.38
N VAL A 204 -8.97 -3.54 -3.19
CA VAL A 204 -8.98 -4.71 -2.31
C VAL A 204 -10.42 -5.04 -1.91
N SER A 205 -10.68 -6.30 -1.56
CA SER A 205 -11.93 -6.76 -0.96
C SER A 205 -11.64 -7.56 0.31
N GLY A 206 -12.63 -7.63 1.21
CA GLY A 206 -12.50 -8.20 2.55
C GLY A 206 -12.25 -7.15 3.65
N PRO A 207 -11.88 -7.58 4.87
CA PRO A 207 -11.49 -8.95 5.21
C PRO A 207 -12.67 -9.94 5.12
N TYR A 208 -12.42 -11.18 4.66
CA TYR A 208 -13.41 -12.26 4.57
C TYR A 208 -13.11 -13.37 5.56
#